data_AF-A0A926TJL4-F1
#
_entry.id   AF-A0A926TJL4-F1
#
_cell.length_a   1.000
_cell.length_b   1.000
_cell.length_c   1.000
_cell.angle_alpha   90.00
_cell.angle_beta   90.00
_cell.angle_gamma   90.00
#
_symmetry.space_group_name_H-M   'P 1'
#
loop_
_entity.id
_entity.type
_entity.pdbx_description
1 polymer ?
#
loop_
_entity_poly.entity_id
_entity_poly.type
_entity_poly.pdbx_seq_one_letter_code
_entity_poly.pdbx_strand_id
1 'polypeptide(L)' 'MSYRSNRELPASIRDRLSEAAQTLYRTAFNSAIQWYGEETKAHKIAWSAVRNQLVSLNSAI' A
#
# COMPACT_ATOMS: atom_id res chain seq x y z
N MET A 1 -11.41 -7.24 3.31
CA MET A 1 -10.62 -7.65 4.50
C MET A 1 -9.62 -6.54 4.85
N SER A 2 -9.02 -6.53 6.04
CA SER A 2 -7.94 -5.58 6.39
C SER A 2 -6.66 -6.32 6.80
N TYR A 3 -5.51 -5.72 6.54
CA TYR A 3 -4.21 -6.30 6.85
C TYR A 3 -3.72 -5.79 8.21
N ARG A 4 -3.48 -6.67 9.19
CA ARG A 4 -2.93 -6.27 10.50
C ARG A 4 -1.42 -6.07 10.43
N SER A 5 -0.73 -6.87 9.64
CA SER A 5 0.73 -6.85 9.50
C SER A 5 1.22 -6.90 8.06
N ASN A 6 2.42 -6.37 7.80
CA ASN A 6 3.05 -6.44 6.47
C ASN A 6 3.25 -7.88 5.99
N ARG A 7 3.31 -8.86 6.90
CA ARG A 7 3.39 -10.29 6.61
C ARG A 7 2.14 -10.86 5.94
N GLU A 8 0.97 -10.23 6.18
CA GLU A 8 -0.31 -10.64 5.58
C GLU A 8 -0.50 -10.05 4.18
N LEU A 9 0.36 -9.14 3.75
CA LEU A 9 0.36 -8.66 2.38
C LEU A 9 0.71 -9.81 1.42
N PRO A 10 0.16 -9.78 0.19
CA PRO A 10 0.51 -10.77 -0.83
C PRO A 10 2.02 -10.82 -1.07
N ALA A 11 2.57 -12.02 -1.27
CA ALA A 11 4.01 -12.21 -1.50
C ALA A 11 4.52 -11.32 -2.64
N SER A 12 3.77 -11.19 -3.74
CA SER A 12 4.11 -10.32 -4.87
C SER A 12 4.23 -8.84 -4.51
N ILE A 13 3.57 -8.38 -3.43
CA ILE A 13 3.70 -7.00 -2.92
C ILE A 13 4.90 -6.89 -1.99
N ARG A 14 5.09 -7.88 -1.12
CA ARG A 14 6.21 -7.92 -0.17
C ARG A 14 7.57 -7.99 -0.87
N ASP A 15 7.64 -8.73 -1.98
CA ASP A 15 8.85 -8.89 -2.78
C ASP A 15 9.20 -7.61 -3.57
N ARG A 16 8.17 -6.88 -4.04
CA ARG A 16 8.36 -5.66 -4.85
C ARG A 16 8.58 -4.39 -4.04
N LEU A 17 8.22 -4.38 -2.76
CA LEU A 17 8.20 -3.17 -1.92
C LEU A 17 9.14 -3.31 -0.73
N SER A 18 9.87 -2.23 -0.42
CA SER A 18 10.59 -2.11 0.85
C SER A 18 9.64 -2.11 2.05
N GLU A 19 10.12 -2.39 3.26
CA GLU A 19 9.28 -2.43 4.47
C GLU A 19 8.50 -1.13 4.71
N ALA A 20 9.10 0.02 4.40
CA ALA A 20 8.43 1.31 4.49
C ALA A 20 7.27 1.43 3.48
N ALA A 21 7.48 0.99 2.24
CA ALA A 21 6.44 0.97 1.21
C ALA A 21 5.34 -0.05 1.50
N GLN A 22 5.68 -1.22 2.08
CA GLN A 22 4.69 -2.20 2.56
C GLN A 22 3.81 -1.61 3.68
N THR A 23 4.43 -0.90 4.61
CA THR A 23 3.72 -0.23 5.72
C THR A 23 2.76 0.82 5.18
N LEU A 24 3.20 1.66 4.24
CA LEU A 24 2.36 2.66 3.58
C LEU A 24 1.21 2.00 2.81
N TYR A 25 1.50 0.94 2.05
CA TYR A 25 0.51 0.17 1.31
C TYR A 25 -0.58 -0.36 2.24
N ARG A 26 -0.19 -1.02 3.34
CA ARG A 26 -1.09 -1.57 4.34
C ARG A 26 -2.00 -0.50 4.91
N THR A 27 -1.43 0.63 5.35
CA THR A 27 -2.20 1.73 5.95
C THR A 27 -3.19 2.32 4.97
N ALA A 28 -2.76 2.60 3.74
CA ALA A 28 -3.63 3.15 2.70
C ALA A 28 -4.75 2.17 2.30
N PHE A 29 -4.44 0.87 2.22
CA PHE A 29 -5.41 -0.17 1.94
C PHE A 29 -6.47 -0.28 3.06
N ASN A 30 -6.02 -0.33 4.32
CA ASN A 30 -6.91 -0.45 5.47
C ASN A 30 -7.85 0.77 5.60
N SER A 31 -7.35 1.98 5.34
CA SER A 31 -8.20 3.15 5.27
C SER A 31 -9.19 3.02 4.12
N ALA A 32 -8.73 2.74 2.90
CA ALA A 32 -9.60 2.66 1.74
C ALA A 32 -10.68 1.58 1.86
N ILE A 33 -10.38 0.41 2.44
CA ILE A 33 -11.39 -0.63 2.63
C ILE A 33 -12.42 -0.22 3.69
N GLN A 34 -12.01 0.51 4.73
CA GLN A 34 -12.92 1.04 5.74
C GLN A 34 -13.90 2.07 5.17
N TRP A 35 -13.43 2.92 4.25
CA TRP A 35 -14.25 3.97 3.64
C TRP A 35 -15.12 3.48 2.48
N TYR A 36 -14.59 2.60 1.63
CA TYR A 36 -15.25 2.21 0.38
C TYR A 36 -15.84 0.80 0.41
N GLY A 37 -15.41 -0.08 1.30
CA GLY A 37 -15.85 -1.48 1.35
C GLY A 37 -15.43 -2.34 0.15
N GLU A 38 -14.75 -1.76 -0.85
CA GLU A 38 -14.31 -2.46 -2.07
C GLU A 38 -12.80 -2.75 -2.08
N GLU A 39 -12.44 -4.03 -2.13
CA GLU A 39 -11.03 -4.47 -2.13
C GLU A 39 -10.28 -4.04 -3.38
N THR A 40 -10.88 -4.15 -4.57
CA THR A 40 -10.29 -3.71 -5.83
C THR A 40 -9.93 -2.23 -5.80
N LYS A 41 -10.80 -1.40 -5.21
CA LYS A 41 -10.59 0.03 -5.07
C LYS A 41 -9.53 0.34 -4.02
N ALA A 42 -9.55 -0.37 -2.89
CA ALA A 42 -8.54 -0.24 -1.86
C ALA A 42 -7.12 -0.58 -2.36
N HIS A 43 -6.97 -1.64 -3.16
CA HIS A 43 -5.70 -1.97 -3.79
C HIS A 43 -5.20 -0.88 -4.72
N LYS A 44 -6.07 -0.27 -5.54
CA LYS A 44 -5.71 0.84 -6.43
C LYS A 44 -5.21 2.06 -5.65
N ILE A 45 -5.91 2.43 -4.59
CA ILE A 45 -5.55 3.56 -3.72
C ILE A 45 -4.21 3.30 -3.03
N ALA A 46 -4.03 2.11 -2.46
CA ALA A 46 -2.77 1.72 -1.81
C ALA A 46 -1.57 1.75 -2.76
N TRP A 47 -1.73 1.23 -3.99
CA TRP A 47 -0.70 1.31 -5.02
C TRP A 47 -0.39 2.75 -5.43
N SER A 48 -1.40 3.62 -5.50
CA SER A 48 -1.20 5.03 -5.80
C SER A 48 -0.39 5.73 -4.71
N ALA A 49 -0.68 5.46 -3.43
CA ALA A 49 0.07 6.00 -2.30
C ALA A 49 1.54 5.59 -2.34
N VAL A 50 1.82 4.31 -2.60
CA VAL A 50 3.20 3.80 -2.74
C VAL A 50 3.93 4.44 -3.91
N ARG A 51 3.28 4.58 -5.07
CA ARG A 51 3.90 5.24 -6.23
C ARG A 51 4.21 6.70 -5.96
N ASN A 52 3.30 7.44 -5.32
CA ASN A 52 3.54 8.83 -4.95
C ASN A 52 4.73 8.97 -3.99
N GLN A 53 4.86 8.05 -3.02
CA GLN A 53 6.03 8.03 -2.13
C GLN A 53 7.33 7.79 -2.90
N LEU A 54 7.33 6.84 -3.85
CA LEU A 54 8.49 6.55 -4.69
C LEU A 54 8.89 7.73 -5.59
N VAL A 55 7.91 8.37 -6.23
CA VAL A 55 8.16 9.56 -7.05
C VAL A 55 8.71 10.70 -6.18
N SER A 56 8.12 10.94 -5.01
CA SER A 56 8.59 11.97 -4.08
C SER A 56 10.02 11.73 -3.61
N LEU A 57 10.45 10.48 -3.44
CA LEU A 57 11.82 10.12 -3.08
C LEU A 57 12.79 10.34 -4.24
N ASN A 58 12.41 10.01 -5.47
CA ASN A 58 13.25 10.18 -6.66
C ASN A 58 13.36 11.64 -7.10
N SER A 59 12.37 12.49 -6.79
CA SER A 59 12.37 13.92 -7.12
C SER A 59 13.14 14.78 -6.11
N ALA A 60 13.63 14.21 -5.02
CA ALA A 60 14.41 14.91 -3.99
C ALA A 60 15.93 14.80 -4.20
N ILE A 61 16.38 14.36 -5.37
CA ILE A 61 17.79 14.11 -5.73
C ILE A 61 18.22 15.03 -6.86
#